data_AF-A0A4Q0TB20-F1
#
_entry.id   AF-A0A4Q0TB20-F1
#
_cell.length_a   1.000
_cell.length_b   1.000
_cell.length_c   1.000
_cell.angle_alpha   90.00
_cell.angle_beta   90.00
_cell.angle_gamma   90.00
#
_symmetry.space_group_name_H-M   'P 1'
#
loop_
_entity.id
_entity.type
_entity.pdbx_description
1 polymer ?
#
loop_
_entity_poly.entity_id
_entity_poly.type
_entity_poly.pdbx_seq_one_letter_code
_entity_poly.pdbx_strand_id
1 'polypeptide(L)' 'MLIKDAGSRRLVEDILCTEANYEAIFQKTTLMLLEKRSPLASVDDRYQCDWISELSNAPWMVFLLQKRADAQ' A
#
# COMPACT_ATOMS: atom_id res chain seq x y z
N MET A 1 -12.45 1.98 13.59
CA MET A 1 -11.64 1.25 14.59
C MET A 1 -10.74 2.29 15.27
N LEU A 2 -10.41 2.13 16.56
CA LEU A 2 -9.62 3.10 17.34
C LEU A 2 -8.20 2.56 17.51
N ILE A 3 -7.24 3.13 16.80
CA ILE A 3 -5.82 2.78 16.95
C ILE A 3 -5.31 3.43 18.25
N LYS A 4 -4.89 2.61 19.22
CA LYS A 4 -4.40 3.06 20.52
C LYS A 4 -2.88 3.18 20.60
N ASP A 5 -2.15 2.60 19.65
CA ASP A 5 -0.68 2.57 19.63
C ASP A 5 -0.13 3.14 18.32
N ALA A 6 -0.32 4.45 18.14
CA ALA A 6 0.24 5.19 17.00
C ALA A 6 1.59 5.85 17.35
N GLY A 7 2.21 5.52 18.49
CA GLY A 7 3.38 6.22 19.03
C GLY A 7 3.13 7.72 19.35
N SER A 8 1.89 8.18 19.26
CA SER A 8 1.47 9.56 19.44
C SER A 8 0.09 9.62 20.10
N ARG A 9 -0.19 10.68 20.85
CA ARG A 9 -1.50 10.90 21.49
C ARG A 9 -2.58 11.44 20.55
N ARG A 10 -2.27 11.65 19.27
CA ARG A 10 -3.25 12.11 18.29
C ARG A 10 -4.26 10.99 18.03
N LEU A 11 -5.54 11.35 18.00
CA LEU A 11 -6.59 10.43 17.56
C LEU A 11 -6.32 10.05 16.10
N VAL A 12 -6.34 8.76 15.83
CA VAL A 12 -6.20 8.21 14.49
C VAL A 12 -7.51 7.55 14.12
N GLU A 13 -7.99 7.88 12.93
CA GLU A 13 -9.15 7.24 12.32
C GLU A 13 -8.67 6.36 11.17
N ASP A 14 -9.23 5.15 11.10
CA ASP A 14 -9.05 4.29 9.94
C ASP A 14 -9.96 4.75 8.80
N ILE A 15 -9.36 5.19 7.70
CA ILE A 15 -10.07 5.61 6.49
C ILE A 15 -9.90 4.53 5.43
N LEU A 16 -11.01 4.08 4.83
CA LEU A 16 -10.95 3.22 3.64
C LEU A 16 -10.35 4.01 2.48
N CYS A 17 -9.12 3.66 2.11
CA CYS A 17 -8.41 4.24 0.97
C CYS A 17 -8.30 3.18 -0.12
N THR A 18 -9.14 3.29 -1.15
CA THR A 18 -9.08 2.36 -2.30
C THR A 18 -7.83 2.63 -3.15
N GLU A 19 -7.53 1.73 -4.09
CA GLU A 19 -6.45 1.95 -5.07
C GLU A 19 -6.59 3.31 -5.78
N ALA A 20 -7.80 3.65 -6.25
CA ALA A 20 -8.05 4.93 -6.92
C ALA A 20 -7.83 6.14 -5.99
N ASN A 21 -8.09 6.00 -4.69
CA ASN A 21 -7.78 7.05 -3.72
C ASN A 21 -6.26 7.28 -3.61
N TYR A 22 -5.48 6.20 -3.54
CA TYR A 22 -4.02 6.27 -3.51
C TYR A 22 -3.45 6.91 -4.78
N GLU A 23 -3.91 6.50 -5.96
CA GLU A 23 -3.48 7.10 -7.22
C GLU A 23 -3.79 8.59 -7.30
N ALA A 24 -4.98 9.00 -6.85
CA ALA A 24 -5.34 10.42 -6.77
C ALA A 24 -4.44 11.22 -5.81
N ILE A 25 -3.98 10.62 -4.71
CA ILE A 25 -3.00 11.23 -3.80
C ILE A 25 -1.65 11.38 -4.53
N PHE A 26 -1.17 10.35 -5.21
CA PHE A 26 0.11 10.41 -5.91
C PHE A 26 0.10 11.49 -6.99
N GLN A 27 -0.98 11.62 -7.76
CA GLN A 27 -1.14 12.65 -8.79
C GLN A 27 -1.12 14.07 -8.23
N LYS A 28 -1.64 14.29 -7.01
CA LYS A 28 -1.66 15.59 -6.33
C LYS A 28 -0.35 15.94 -5.61
N THR A 29 0.61 15.01 -5.61
CA THR A 29 1.89 15.18 -4.93
C THR A 29 3.04 15.14 -5.93
N THR A 30 4.26 15.31 -5.44
CA THR A 30 5.48 15.13 -6.22
C THR A 30 5.84 13.65 -6.41
N LEU A 31 4.89 12.72 -6.24
CA LEU A 31 5.14 11.29 -6.38
C LEU A 31 4.70 10.81 -7.78
N MET A 32 5.44 9.84 -8.29
CA MET A 32 5.15 9.12 -9.53
C MET A 32 5.07 7.64 -9.22
N LEU A 33 3.97 7.00 -9.59
CA LEU A 33 3.82 5.56 -9.45
C LEU A 33 4.73 4.85 -10.47
N LEU A 34 5.68 4.07 -9.99
CA LEU A 34 6.55 3.23 -10.81
C LEU A 34 5.97 1.84 -10.98
N GLU A 35 5.50 1.25 -9.88
CA GLU A 35 5.04 -0.13 -9.85
C GLU A 35 3.98 -0.32 -8.78
N LYS A 36 3.02 -1.20 -9.06
CA LYS A 36 2.03 -1.68 -8.11
C LYS A 36 2.21 -3.19 -7.98
N ARG A 37 2.30 -3.69 -6.75
CA ARG A 37 2.43 -5.13 -6.46
C ARG A 37 1.25 -5.61 -5.62
N SER A 38 0.47 -6.52 -6.21
CA SER A 38 -0.59 -7.30 -5.56
C SER A 38 -1.09 -8.38 -6.55
N PRO A 39 -1.29 -9.64 -6.15
CA PRO A 39 -0.87 -10.21 -4.86
C PRO A 39 0.65 -10.13 -4.69
N LEU A 40 1.11 -10.12 -3.43
CA LEU A 40 2.54 -10.13 -3.14
C LEU A 40 3.15 -11.53 -3.27
N ALA A 41 2.33 -12.56 -3.06
CA ALA A 41 2.73 -13.95 -3.26
C ALA A 41 2.53 -14.39 -4.70
N SER A 42 3.41 -15.28 -5.17
CA SER A 42 3.22 -16.07 -6.38
C SER A 42 2.84 -17.52 -6.06
N VAL A 43 2.47 -18.29 -7.09
CA VAL A 43 2.19 -19.72 -6.93
C VAL A 43 3.43 -20.49 -6.47
N ASP A 44 4.61 -20.06 -6.89
CA ASP A 44 5.89 -20.68 -6.55
C ASP A 44 6.31 -20.42 -5.09
N ASP A 45 5.72 -19.40 -4.46
CA ASP A 45 5.97 -19.05 -3.06
C ASP A 45 5.16 -19.87 -2.06
N ARG A 46 4.13 -20.62 -2.51
CA ARG A 46 3.22 -21.38 -1.62
C ARG A 46 3.93 -22.36 -0.71
N TYR A 47 5.10 -22.85 -1.11
CA TYR A 47 5.88 -23.83 -0.37
C TYR A 47 7.05 -23.21 0.42
N GLN A 48 7.29 -21.91 0.25
CA GLN A 48 8.43 -21.20 0.83
C GLN A 48 7.99 -20.24 1.94
N CYS A 49 6.81 -19.65 1.78
CA CYS A 49 6.19 -18.73 2.70
C CYS A 49 4.75 -19.23 2.89
N ASP A 50 4.36 -19.61 4.11
CA ASP A 50 3.01 -20.10 4.44
C ASP A 50 1.95 -18.99 4.29
N TRP A 51 1.71 -18.56 3.05
CA TRP A 51 0.73 -17.54 2.71
C TRP A 51 -0.68 -18.10 2.90
N ILE A 52 -1.30 -17.77 4.02
CA ILE A 52 -2.62 -18.31 4.42
C ILE A 52 -3.73 -17.92 3.43
N SER A 53 -3.72 -16.66 2.95
CA SER A 53 -4.79 -16.16 2.07
C SER A 53 -4.31 -15.31 0.90
N GLU A 54 -3.04 -14.90 0.83
CA GLU A 54 -2.58 -13.88 -0.13
C GLU A 54 -2.93 -14.19 -1.61
N LEU A 55 -2.97 -15.47 -1.98
CA LEU A 55 -3.35 -15.90 -3.33
C LEU A 55 -4.87 -15.96 -3.57
N SER A 56 -5.69 -16.11 -2.53
CA SER A 56 -7.15 -16.18 -2.62
C SER A 56 -7.84 -14.84 -2.33
N ASN A 57 -7.24 -14.05 -1.45
CA ASN A 57 -7.59 -12.69 -1.11
C ASN A 57 -6.26 -11.98 -0.84
N ALA A 58 -5.89 -11.00 -1.67
CA ALA A 58 -4.65 -10.25 -1.53
C ALA A 58 -4.89 -9.03 -0.60
N PRO A 59 -4.75 -9.17 0.74
CA PRO A 59 -5.04 -8.08 1.67
C PRO A 59 -4.11 -6.88 1.51
N TRP A 60 -2.94 -7.09 0.92
CA TRP A 60 -1.91 -6.06 0.80
C TRP A 60 -1.66 -5.66 -0.64
N MET A 61 -1.38 -4.37 -0.80
CA MET A 61 -0.94 -3.78 -2.05
C MET A 61 0.21 -2.84 -1.75
N VAL A 62 1.31 -3.00 -2.48
CA VAL A 62 2.49 -2.14 -2.33
C VAL A 62 2.62 -1.28 -3.58
N PHE A 63 2.73 0.03 -3.37
CA PHE A 63 3.02 0.99 -4.43
C PHE A 63 4.47 1.43 -4.33
N LEU A 64 5.26 1.16 -5.37
CA LEU A 64 6.60 1.70 -5.52
C LEU A 64 6.48 3.09 -6.17
N LEU A 65 6.91 4.11 -5.43
CA LEU A 65 6.81 5.49 -5.86
C LEU A 65 8.20 6.10 -6.02
N GLN A 66 8.35 6.95 -7.02
CA GLN A 66 9.50 7.82 -7.18
C GLN A 66 9.12 9.26 -6.87
N LYS A 67 10.00 10.01 -6.22
CA LYS A 67 9.86 11.47 -6.19
C LYS A 67 10.14 12.02 -7.59
N ARG A 68 9.20 12.76 -8.17
CA ARG A 68 9.42 13.55 -9.39
C ARG A 68 10.58 14.50 -9.15
N ALA A 69 11.47 14.63 -10.14
CA ALA A 69 12.46 15.69 -10.13
C ALA A 69 11.71 17.03 -10.05
N ASP A 70 12.16 17.91 -9.16
CA ASP A 70 11.60 19.25 -9.07
C ASP A 70 11.84 19.92 -10.44
N ALA A 71 10.79 20.46 -11.06
CA ALA A 71 10.95 21.24 -12.29
C ALA A 71 11.81 22.45 -11.94
N GLN A 72 13.02 22.50 -12.51
CA GLN A 72 13.95 23.61 -12.37
C GLN A 72 13.41 24.87 -13.06
#